data_AF-A0AA88LA86-F1
#
_entry.id   AF-A0AA88LA86-F1
#
_cell.length_a   1.000
_cell.length_b   1.000
_cell.length_c   1.000
_cell.angle_alpha   90.00
_cell.angle_beta   90.00
_cell.angle_gamma   90.00
#
_symmetry.space_group_name_H-M   'P 1'
#
loop_
_entity.id
_entity.type
_entity.pdbx_description
1 polymer ?
#
loop_
_entity_poly.entity_id
_entity_poly.type
_entity_poly.pdbx_seq_one_letter_code
_entity_poly.pdbx_strand_id
1 'polypeptide(L)'
;MGVFNLPRYRMYWDTRTRIPLIADTMNFNRFSRLRSFVHLVDNTSKDPDNLDRLWKVRPIIDIVQKKTQTISPSEHLSCDEQMVPFTGNLDIKQYIRGKPCPWGIKIFVLCNADGRVLSFEIYQGKKTNMAEE
;
A
#
# COMPACT_ATOMS: atom_id res chain seq x y z
N MET A 1 -2.78 15.52 1.64
CA MET A 1 -3.94 15.04 0.87
C MET A 1 -4.85 14.12 1.67
N GLY A 2 -4.36 13.36 2.67
CA GLY A 2 -5.26 12.49 3.45
C GLY A 2 -6.21 13.22 4.42
N VAL A 3 -5.84 14.41 4.90
CA VAL A 3 -6.69 15.25 5.76
C VAL A 3 -7.66 16.08 4.90
N PHE A 4 -7.13 16.91 4.01
CA PHE A 4 -7.91 17.65 3.02
C PHE A 4 -7.98 16.83 1.73
N ASN A 5 -9.10 16.15 1.48
CA ASN A 5 -9.27 15.26 0.34
C ASN A 5 -9.82 16.02 -0.90
N LEU A 6 -8.94 16.61 -1.72
CA LEU A 6 -9.34 17.11 -3.04
C LEU A 6 -9.29 16.00 -4.11
N PRO A 7 -10.21 15.99 -5.10
CA PRO A 7 -10.32 14.91 -6.09
C PRO A 7 -9.08 14.65 -6.94
N ARG A 8 -8.25 15.66 -7.19
CA ARG A 8 -7.05 15.56 -8.02
C ARG A 8 -5.87 16.24 -7.37
N TYR A 9 -4.69 15.63 -7.50
CA TYR A 9 -3.46 16.17 -6.92
C TYR A 9 -3.16 17.62 -7.35
N ARG A 10 -3.40 17.98 -8.62
CA ARG A 10 -3.12 19.33 -9.12
C ARG A 10 -3.91 20.43 -8.41
N MET A 11 -5.09 20.10 -7.87
CA MET A 11 -5.98 21.08 -7.23
C MET A 11 -5.37 21.70 -5.97
N TYR A 12 -4.43 21.01 -5.30
CA TYR A 12 -3.75 21.56 -4.12
C TYR A 12 -2.84 22.74 -4.46
N TRP A 13 -2.46 22.89 -5.73
CA TRP A 13 -1.68 24.00 -6.27
C TRP A 13 -2.50 24.96 -7.13
N ASP A 14 -3.78 24.66 -7.36
CA ASP A 14 -4.68 25.51 -8.16
C ASP A 14 -5.08 26.75 -7.36
N THR A 15 -5.18 27.91 -8.01
CA THR A 15 -5.49 29.20 -7.39
C THR A 15 -6.72 29.16 -6.47
N ARG A 16 -7.79 28.45 -6.85
CA ARG A 16 -9.06 28.45 -6.10
C ARG A 16 -9.08 27.48 -4.92
N THR A 17 -8.32 26.40 -5.00
CA THR A 17 -8.30 25.32 -4.00
C THR A 17 -6.92 25.14 -3.38
N ARG A 18 -6.08 26.18 -3.49
CA ARG A 18 -4.70 26.17 -3.04
C ARG A 18 -4.65 25.86 -1.55
N ILE A 19 -3.79 24.91 -1.17
CA ILE A 19 -3.45 24.68 0.22
C ILE A 19 -2.01 25.16 0.42
N PRO A 20 -1.79 26.34 1.06
CA PRO A 20 -0.47 26.95 1.19
C PRO A 20 0.57 26.00 1.77
N LEU A 21 0.21 25.26 2.82
CA LEU A 21 1.09 24.28 3.48
C LEU A 21 1.65 23.21 2.54
N ILE A 22 0.97 22.90 1.43
CA ILE A 22 1.45 21.95 0.42
C ILE A 22 2.12 22.69 -0.73
N ALA A 23 1.44 23.72 -1.23
CA ALA A 23 1.82 24.40 -2.45
C ALA A 23 3.08 25.27 -2.31
N ASP A 24 3.37 25.74 -1.10
CA ASP A 24 4.54 26.56 -0.79
C ASP A 24 5.77 25.69 -0.46
N THR A 25 5.58 24.44 0.01
CA THR A 25 6.69 23.52 0.29
C THR A 25 7.37 23.00 -0.98
N MET A 26 6.61 22.72 -2.04
CA MET A 26 7.14 22.19 -3.29
C MET A 26 6.18 22.50 -4.44
N ASN A 27 6.70 22.87 -5.61
CA ASN A 27 5.85 23.06 -6.78
C ASN A 27 5.27 21.73 -7.32
N PHE A 28 4.14 21.80 -8.03
CA PHE A 28 3.44 20.62 -8.54
C PHE A 28 4.31 19.76 -9.48
N ASN A 29 5.10 20.39 -10.35
CA ASN A 29 5.93 19.67 -11.33
C ASN A 29 7.00 18.83 -10.64
N ARG A 30 7.65 19.35 -9.60
CA ARG A 30 8.62 18.63 -8.78
C ARG A 30 7.96 17.47 -8.04
N PHE A 31 6.81 17.71 -7.41
CA PHE A 31 6.03 16.67 -6.74
C PHE A 31 5.65 15.54 -7.70
N SER A 32 5.10 15.89 -8.87
CA SER A 32 4.69 14.92 -9.89
C SER A 32 5.89 14.11 -10.40
N ARG A 33 7.05 14.75 -10.63
CA ARG A 33 8.27 14.04 -11.04
C ARG A 33 8.73 13.07 -9.96
N LEU A 34 8.85 13.53 -8.71
CA LEU A 34 9.26 12.66 -7.61
C LEU A 34 8.36 11.43 -7.51
N ARG A 35 7.04 11.63 -7.51
CA ARG A 35 6.07 10.54 -7.43
C ARG A 35 6.22 9.51 -8.55
N SER A 36 6.49 9.96 -9.78
CA SER A 36 6.64 9.07 -10.94
C SER A 36 7.96 8.28 -10.96
N PHE A 37 8.98 8.70 -10.19
CA PHE A 37 10.32 8.10 -10.19
C PHE A 37 10.69 7.43 -8.87
N VAL A 38 9.72 7.21 -7.96
CA VAL A 38 9.99 6.43 -6.74
C VAL A 38 10.24 4.97 -7.10
N HIS A 39 11.47 4.52 -6.82
CA HIS A 39 11.87 3.11 -6.88
C HIS A 39 12.45 2.71 -5.52
N LEU A 40 12.10 1.52 -5.04
CA LEU A 40 12.53 1.00 -3.73
C LEU A 40 13.60 -0.09 -3.86
N VAL A 41 13.84 -0.56 -5.08
CA VAL A 41 14.81 -1.59 -5.42
C VAL A 41 15.54 -1.21 -6.70
N ASP A 42 16.71 -1.78 -6.90
CA ASP A 42 17.38 -1.79 -8.20
C ASP A 42 16.63 -2.78 -9.13
N ASN A 43 16.18 -2.29 -10.29
CA ASN A 43 15.47 -3.13 -11.24
C ASN A 43 16.39 -4.13 -11.96
N THR A 44 17.70 -3.88 -11.95
CA THR A 44 18.71 -4.73 -12.61
C THR A 44 19.13 -5.92 -11.74
N SER A 45 18.90 -5.84 -10.43
CA SER A 45 19.26 -6.88 -9.47
C SER A 45 18.14 -7.91 -9.27
N LYS A 46 17.23 -8.06 -10.24
CA LYS A 46 16.12 -9.02 -10.11
C LYS A 46 16.68 -10.43 -10.22
N ASP A 47 16.57 -11.18 -9.13
CA ASP A 47 16.81 -12.62 -9.13
C ASP A 47 15.79 -13.33 -10.07
N PRO A 48 16.26 -14.08 -11.09
CA PRO A 48 15.40 -14.84 -12.00
C PRO A 48 14.47 -15.83 -11.31
N ASP A 49 14.91 -16.41 -10.19
CA ASP A 49 14.18 -17.45 -9.45
C ASP A 49 13.22 -16.86 -8.42
N ASN A 50 13.21 -15.52 -8.26
CA ASN A 50 12.32 -14.86 -7.33
C ASN A 50 10.85 -14.93 -7.78
N LEU A 51 10.08 -15.72 -7.04
CA LEU A 51 8.65 -15.93 -7.24
C LEU A 51 7.77 -14.83 -6.61
N ASP A 52 8.34 -13.93 -5.80
CA ASP A 52 7.63 -12.84 -5.16
C ASP A 52 7.17 -11.80 -6.19
N ARG A 53 5.86 -11.69 -6.40
CA ARG A 53 5.28 -10.73 -7.36
C ARG A 53 5.38 -9.30 -6.85
N LEU A 54 5.64 -9.12 -5.55
CA LEU A 54 5.79 -7.84 -4.87
C LEU A 54 7.24 -7.44 -4.62
N TRP A 55 8.23 -8.14 -5.20
CA TRP A 55 9.66 -7.90 -4.96
C TRP A 55 10.07 -6.42 -5.09
N LYS A 56 9.45 -5.66 -6.00
CA LYS A 56 9.73 -4.22 -6.21
C LYS A 56 9.39 -3.32 -5.04
N VAL A 57 8.46 -3.75 -4.20
CA VAL A 57 8.00 -3.03 -3.01
C VAL A 57 8.28 -3.82 -1.73
N ARG A 58 8.86 -5.02 -1.83
CA ARG A 58 9.17 -5.89 -0.69
C ARG A 58 9.94 -5.17 0.42
N PRO A 59 10.96 -4.33 0.15
CA PRO A 59 11.68 -3.64 1.22
C PRO A 59 10.79 -2.80 2.13
N ILE A 60 9.77 -2.11 1.58
CA ILE A 60 8.87 -1.30 2.42
C ILE A 60 7.87 -2.17 3.17
N ILE A 61 7.40 -3.26 2.56
CA ILE A 61 6.51 -4.22 3.21
C ILE A 61 7.20 -4.80 4.44
N ASP A 62 8.45 -5.24 4.30
CA ASP A 62 9.21 -5.88 5.38
C ASP A 62 9.50 -4.89 6.52
N ILE A 63 9.84 -3.64 6.19
CA ILE A 63 10.03 -2.57 7.19
C ILE A 63 8.73 -2.35 7.98
N VAL A 64 7.59 -2.27 7.30
CA VAL A 64 6.30 -2.05 7.96
C VAL A 64 5.91 -3.27 8.80
N GLN A 65 6.00 -4.49 8.26
CA GLN A 65 5.73 -5.72 9.00
C GLN A 65 6.59 -5.84 10.26
N LYS A 66 7.91 -5.58 10.15
CA LYS A 66 8.81 -5.59 11.30
C LYS A 66 8.39 -4.58 12.37
N LYS A 67 7.85 -3.43 11.97
CA LYS A 67 7.34 -2.41 12.91
C LYS A 67 6.01 -2.81 13.52
N THR A 68 5.08 -3.38 12.77
CA THR A 68 3.78 -3.83 13.33
C THR A 68 3.98 -4.94 14.36
N GLN A 69 4.95 -5.82 14.15
CA GLN A 69 5.30 -6.91 15.08
C GLN A 69 5.87 -6.43 16.43
N THR A 70 6.29 -5.17 16.56
CA THR A 70 6.72 -4.60 17.85
C THR A 70 5.55 -4.18 18.75
N ILE A 71 4.32 -4.21 18.24
CA ILE A 71 3.12 -3.85 18.99
C ILE A 71 2.68 -5.08 19.80
N SER A 72 2.44 -4.89 21.10
CA SER A 72 1.95 -5.96 21.95
C SER A 72 0.53 -6.37 21.56
N PRO A 73 0.24 -7.68 21.43
CA PRO A 73 -1.11 -8.15 21.18
C PRO A 73 -2.00 -7.92 22.40
N SER A 74 -3.25 -7.54 22.18
CA SER A 74 -4.30 -7.55 23.21
C SER A 74 -4.93 -8.94 23.36
N GLU A 75 -5.70 -9.15 24.42
CA GLU A 75 -6.48 -10.38 24.65
C GLU A 75 -7.45 -10.67 23.48
N HIS A 76 -8.02 -9.61 22.89
CA HIS A 76 -8.97 -9.70 21.79
C HIS A 76 -8.28 -9.30 20.48
N LEU A 77 -8.33 -10.19 19.50
CA LEU A 77 -7.73 -10.00 18.18
C LEU A 77 -8.78 -10.19 17.08
N SER A 78 -8.62 -9.47 15.98
CA SER A 78 -9.45 -9.60 14.79
C SER A 78 -8.59 -9.91 13.58
N CYS A 79 -8.96 -10.94 12.82
CA CYS A 79 -8.33 -11.28 11.55
C CYS A 79 -9.40 -11.17 10.46
N ASP A 80 -9.17 -10.31 9.47
CA ASP A 80 -10.10 -10.09 8.37
C ASP A 80 -9.37 -9.59 7.12
N GLU A 81 -10.13 -9.39 6.05
CA GLU A 81 -9.66 -9.06 4.72
C GLU A 81 -9.92 -7.59 4.41
N GLN A 82 -8.85 -6.86 4.13
CA GLN A 82 -8.89 -5.49 3.67
C GLN A 82 -8.66 -5.40 2.16
N MET A 83 -9.42 -4.54 1.49
CA MET A 83 -9.23 -4.21 0.08
C MET A 83 -8.59 -2.84 -0.06
N VAL A 84 -7.45 -2.77 -0.74
CA VAL A 84 -6.83 -1.51 -1.17
C VAL A 84 -7.29 -1.20 -2.60
N PRO A 85 -8.09 -0.15 -2.83
CA PRO A 85 -8.60 0.17 -4.15
C PRO A 85 -7.46 0.42 -5.14
N PHE A 86 -7.45 -0.31 -6.26
CA PHE A 86 -6.47 -0.13 -7.31
C PHE A 86 -7.05 -0.51 -8.67
N THR A 87 -7.06 0.44 -9.61
CA THR A 87 -7.64 0.25 -10.95
C THR A 87 -6.58 0.02 -12.03
N GLY A 88 -5.30 0.25 -11.74
CA GLY A 88 -4.21 0.04 -12.69
C GLY A 88 -3.99 -1.42 -13.06
N ASN A 89 -3.04 -1.66 -13.98
CA ASN A 89 -2.65 -3.01 -14.33
C ASN A 89 -1.71 -3.56 -13.25
N LEU A 90 -2.18 -4.58 -12.55
CA LEU A 90 -1.39 -5.31 -11.57
C LEU A 90 -1.87 -6.75 -11.51
N ASP A 91 -0.88 -7.60 -11.59
CA ASP A 91 -0.92 -9.05 -11.67
C ASP A 91 -1.64 -9.74 -10.50
N ILE A 92 -1.56 -9.16 -9.30
CA ILE A 92 -2.17 -9.68 -8.07
C ILE A 92 -3.55 -9.09 -7.78
N LYS A 93 -4.03 -8.15 -8.61
CA LYS A 93 -5.30 -7.46 -8.42
C LYS A 93 -6.46 -8.46 -8.38
N GLN A 94 -7.33 -8.33 -7.39
CA GLN A 94 -8.49 -9.17 -7.17
C GLN A 94 -9.79 -8.40 -7.43
N TYR A 95 -10.81 -9.15 -7.85
CA TYR A 95 -12.20 -8.70 -7.84
C TYR A 95 -12.94 -9.44 -6.71
N ILE A 96 -13.46 -8.70 -5.74
CA ILE A 96 -14.29 -9.25 -4.66
C ILE A 96 -15.70 -8.69 -4.78
N ARG A 97 -16.64 -9.55 -5.17
CA ARG A 97 -18.06 -9.19 -5.28
C ARG A 97 -18.60 -8.80 -3.89
N GLY A 98 -19.36 -7.71 -3.83
CA GLY A 98 -20.03 -7.25 -2.61
C GLY A 98 -19.23 -6.29 -1.73
N LYS A 99 -17.94 -6.03 -2.03
CA LYS A 99 -17.18 -4.95 -1.36
C LYS A 99 -17.46 -3.59 -2.04
N PRO A 100 -17.45 -2.46 -1.30
CA PRO A 100 -17.70 -1.13 -1.87
C PRO A 100 -16.74 -0.76 -3.02
N CYS A 101 -15.47 -1.16 -2.89
CA CYS A 101 -14.47 -1.09 -3.94
C CYS A 101 -14.10 -2.53 -4.34
N PRO A 102 -14.76 -3.11 -5.36
CA PRO A 102 -14.60 -4.53 -5.64
C PRO A 102 -13.27 -4.86 -6.33
N TRP A 103 -12.67 -3.90 -7.05
CA TRP A 103 -11.35 -4.05 -7.69
C TRP A 103 -10.24 -3.47 -6.82
N GLY A 104 -9.23 -4.29 -6.50
CA GLY A 104 -8.08 -3.81 -5.73
C GLY A 104 -7.11 -4.92 -5.32
N ILE A 105 -6.24 -4.59 -4.37
CA ILE A 105 -5.30 -5.54 -3.78
C ILE A 105 -5.93 -6.07 -2.49
N LYS A 106 -6.05 -7.39 -2.38
CA LYS A 106 -6.54 -8.07 -1.18
C LYS A 106 -5.39 -8.23 -0.19
N ILE A 107 -5.62 -7.86 1.06
CA ILE A 107 -4.67 -7.99 2.18
C ILE A 107 -5.39 -8.69 3.33
N PHE A 108 -4.79 -9.73 3.89
CA PHE A 108 -5.22 -10.30 5.17
C PHE A 108 -4.55 -9.50 6.28
N VAL A 109 -5.31 -9.04 7.26
CA VAL A 109 -4.81 -8.14 8.31
C VAL A 109 -5.21 -8.70 9.67
N LEU A 110 -4.23 -8.82 10.57
CA LEU A 110 -4.41 -9.12 11.97
C LEU A 110 -4.32 -7.82 12.77
N CYS A 111 -5.36 -7.51 13.54
CA CYS A 111 -5.49 -6.30 14.33
C CYS A 111 -5.76 -6.59 15.81
N ASN A 112 -5.29 -5.69 16.67
CA ASN A 112 -5.78 -5.56 18.04
C ASN A 112 -7.21 -4.99 18.07
N ALA A 113 -7.88 -5.14 19.20
CA ALA A 113 -9.22 -4.59 19.43
C ALA A 113 -9.31 -3.06 19.30
N ASP A 114 -8.19 -2.34 19.50
CA ASP A 114 -8.09 -0.89 19.31
C ASP A 114 -7.88 -0.48 17.83
N GLY A 115 -7.84 -1.44 16.91
CA GLY A 115 -7.66 -1.21 15.48
C GLY A 115 -6.21 -1.14 15.02
N ARG A 116 -5.22 -1.33 15.89
CA ARG A 116 -3.80 -1.36 15.49
C ARG A 116 -3.47 -2.66 14.76
N VAL A 117 -2.79 -2.56 13.62
CA VAL A 117 -2.32 -3.72 12.85
C VAL A 117 -1.11 -4.35 13.54
N LEU A 118 -1.19 -5.65 13.82
CA LEU A 118 -0.09 -6.46 14.35
C LEU A 118 0.72 -7.13 13.23
N SER A 119 0.00 -7.67 12.24
CA SER A 119 0.59 -8.36 11.09
C SER A 119 -0.35 -8.27 9.90
N PHE A 120 0.18 -8.45 8.70
CA PHE A 120 -0.61 -8.49 7.48
C PHE A 120 0.11 -9.29 6.41
N GLU A 121 -0.67 -9.90 5.50
CA GLU A 121 -0.16 -10.62 4.34
C GLU A 121 -0.89 -10.12 3.08
N ILE A 122 -0.12 -9.84 2.03
CA ILE A 122 -0.70 -9.35 0.77
C ILE A 122 -0.95 -10.55 -0.14
N TYR A 123 -2.18 -10.73 -0.58
CA TYR A 123 -2.54 -11.86 -1.44
C TYR A 123 -1.91 -11.72 -2.83
N GLN A 124 -1.11 -12.71 -3.22
CA GLN A 124 -0.38 -12.77 -4.50
C GLN A 124 -0.96 -13.81 -5.47
N GLY A 125 -2.04 -14.49 -5.12
CA GLY A 125 -2.61 -15.62 -5.86
C GLY A 125 -2.36 -16.96 -5.17
N LYS A 126 -2.31 -18.05 -5.94
CA LYS A 126 -2.12 -19.42 -5.41
C LYS A 126 -0.78 -19.63 -4.69
N LYS A 127 0.24 -18.82 -5.00
CA LYS A 127 1.58 -18.89 -4.38
C LYS A 127 1.73 -17.99 -3.15
N THR A 128 0.64 -17.43 -2.61
CA THR A 128 0.69 -16.61 -1.39
C THR A 128 1.10 -17.51 -0.23
N ASN A 129 2.27 -17.26 0.36
CA ASN A 129 2.83 -18.04 1.47
C ASN A 129 2.81 -19.56 1.24
N MET A 130 3.39 -20.02 0.13
CA MET A 130 4.04 -21.33 0.19
C MET A 130 5.38 -21.11 0.91
N ALA A 131 5.34 -21.18 2.25
CA ALA A 131 6.48 -21.75 2.93
C ALA A 131 6.60 -23.16 2.34
N GLU A 132 7.71 -23.46 1.70
CA GLU A 132 8.02 -24.84 1.30
C GLU A 132 8.02 -25.67 2.59
N GLU A 133 7.01 -26.53 2.74
CA GLU A 133 7.10 -27.71 3.60
C GLU A 133 8.01 -28.75 2.94
#